data_AF-A0A9E0TXV8-F1
#
_entry.id   AF-A0A9E0TXV8-F1
#
_cell.length_a   1.000
_cell.length_b   1.000
_cell.length_c   1.000
_cell.angle_alpha   90.00
_cell.angle_beta   90.00
_cell.angle_gamma   90.00
#
_symmetry.space_group_name_H-M   'P 1'
#
loop_
_entity.id
_entity.type
_entity.pdbx_description
1 polymer ?
#
loop_
_entity_poly.entity_id
_entity_poly.type
_entity_poly.pdbx_seq_one_letter_code
_entity_poly.pdbx_strand_id
1 'polypeptide(L)' 'MTEKKKTAIQPTRTEDYAEWYQQVIKAADLAENAPVRGCMVIKPWGWSIWELVQARL' A
#
# COMPACT_ATOMS: atom_id res chain seq x y z
N MET A 1 -17.09 0.13 27.05
CA MET A 1 -16.07 -0.54 26.24
C MET A 1 -16.35 -0.19 24.79
N THR A 2 -15.60 0.74 24.22
CA THR A 2 -15.85 1.29 22.88
C THR A 2 -15.55 0.25 21.83
N GLU A 3 -16.54 -0.09 21.00
CA GLU A 3 -16.43 -1.04 19.91
C GLU A 3 -15.39 -0.54 18.88
N LYS A 4 -14.31 -1.30 18.64
CA LYS A 4 -13.37 -0.99 17.56
C LYS A 4 -14.00 -1.36 16.23
N LYS A 5 -14.28 -0.36 15.39
CA LYS A 5 -14.77 -0.54 14.00
C LYS A 5 -13.81 -1.48 13.25
N LYS A 6 -14.29 -2.65 12.82
CA LYS A 6 -13.52 -3.58 11.99
C LYS A 6 -13.37 -3.01 10.57
N THR A 7 -12.17 -2.56 10.23
CA THR A 7 -11.76 -2.20 8.86
C THR A 7 -11.11 -3.38 8.17
N ALA A 8 -11.06 -3.35 6.83
CA ALA A 8 -10.38 -4.37 6.02
C ALA A 8 -8.86 -4.43 6.26
N ILE A 9 -8.28 -3.35 6.77
CA ILE A 9 -6.85 -3.22 7.06
C ILE A 9 -6.67 -3.00 8.57
N GLN A 10 -5.77 -3.76 9.17
CA GLN A 10 -5.29 -3.62 10.55
C GLN A 10 -3.77 -3.78 10.56
N PRO A 11 -3.01 -3.01 11.35
CA PRO A 11 -3.41 -1.97 12.31
C PRO A 11 -4.00 -0.71 11.64
N THR A 12 -4.62 0.18 12.41
CA THR A 12 -5.03 1.49 11.86
C THR A 12 -3.82 2.39 11.62
N ARG A 13 -3.97 3.38 10.72
CA ARG A 13 -2.92 4.36 10.39
C ARG A 13 -2.29 5.04 11.61
N THR A 14 -3.08 5.27 12.66
CA THR A 14 -2.66 5.94 13.89
C THR A 14 -1.98 5.02 14.90
N GLU A 15 -2.23 3.71 14.82
CA GLU A 15 -1.63 2.72 15.73
C GLU A 15 -0.24 2.31 15.26
N ASP A 16 -0.10 1.99 13.97
CA ASP A 16 1.17 1.68 13.34
C ASP A 16 1.10 2.05 11.85
N TYR A 17 1.74 3.17 11.52
CA TYR A 17 1.74 3.70 10.17
C TYR A 17 2.52 2.82 9.19
N ALA A 18 3.64 2.24 9.65
CA ALA A 18 4.54 1.50 8.77
C ALA A 18 3.89 0.21 8.28
N GLU A 19 3.31 -0.56 9.20
CA GLU A 19 2.59 -1.79 8.86
C GLU A 19 1.30 -1.47 8.10
N TRP A 20 0.53 -0.47 8.54
CA TRP A 20 -0.68 -0.04 7.83
C TRP A 20 -0.39 0.31 6.36
N TYR A 21 0.70 1.03 6.09
CA TYR A 21 1.08 1.42 4.73
C TYR A 21 1.39 0.21 3.85
N GLN A 22 2.13 -0.77 4.37
CA GLN A 22 2.41 -2.02 3.65
C GLN A 22 1.14 -2.83 3.38
N GLN A 23 0.24 -2.91 4.37
CA GLN A 23 -1.04 -3.59 4.21
C GLN A 23 -1.94 -2.90 3.18
N VAL A 24 -1.95 -1.56 3.11
CA VAL A 24 -2.67 -0.81 2.08
C VAL A 24 -2.13 -1.12 0.69
N ILE A 25 -0.82 -1.02 0.49
CA ILE A 25 -0.19 -1.29 -0.81
C ILE A 25 -0.50 -2.71 -1.28
N LYS A 26 -0.41 -3.67 -0.37
CA LYS A 26 -0.67 -5.09 -0.65
C LYS A 26 -2.15 -5.35 -0.93
N ALA A 27 -3.05 -4.81 -0.11
CA ALA A 27 -4.50 -5.00 -0.28
C ALA A 27 -5.03 -4.33 -1.56
N ALA A 28 -4.42 -3.23 -2.00
CA ALA A 28 -4.75 -2.54 -3.24
C ALA A 28 -4.01 -3.09 -4.48
N ASP A 29 -3.22 -4.16 -4.31
CA ASP A 29 -2.44 -4.82 -5.37
C ASP A 29 -1.53 -3.85 -6.18
N LEU A 30 -0.93 -2.88 -5.49
CA LEU A 30 -0.13 -1.83 -6.13
C LEU A 30 1.34 -2.22 -6.32
N ALA A 31 1.92 -2.90 -5.34
CA ALA A 31 3.32 -3.33 -5.37
C ALA A 31 3.56 -4.50 -4.41
N GLU A 32 4.66 -5.22 -4.63
CA GLU A 32 5.11 -6.33 -3.78
C GLU A 32 6.61 -6.23 -3.46
N ASN A 33 7.04 -6.93 -2.41
CA ASN A 33 8.44 -6.94 -2.02
C ASN A 33 9.28 -7.69 -3.07
N ALA A 34 10.36 -7.08 -3.51
CA ALA A 34 11.31 -7.74 -4.39
C ALA A 34 12.23 -8.69 -3.58
N PRO A 35 12.88 -9.66 -4.23
CA PRO A 35 13.89 -10.51 -3.58
C PRO A 35 15.13 -9.71 -3.15
N VAL A 36 15.33 -8.51 -3.69
CA VAL A 36 16.43 -7.61 -3.32
C VAL A 36 15.95 -6.65 -2.24
N ARG A 37 16.70 -6.58 -1.14
CA ARG A 37 16.39 -5.67 -0.02
C ARG A 37 16.34 -4.23 -0.50
N GLY A 38 15.27 -3.53 -0.13
CA GLY A 38 15.06 -2.13 -0.50
C GLY A 38 14.44 -1.94 -1.89
N CYS A 39 14.20 -3.01 -2.64
CA CYS A 39 13.49 -2.96 -3.91
C CYS A 39 12.04 -3.43 -3.74
N MET A 40 11.16 -2.88 -4.56
CA MET A 40 9.78 -3.33 -4.70
C MET A 40 9.47 -3.55 -6.17
N VAL A 41 8.64 -4.56 -6.47
CA VAL A 41 8.10 -4.79 -7.80
C VAL A 41 6.76 -4.07 -7.88
N ILE A 42 6.65 -3.09 -8.78
CA ILE A 42 5.41 -2.36 -9.01
C ILE A 42 4.51 -3.22 -9.90
N LYS A 43 3.26 -3.43 -9.47
CA LYS A 43 2.27 -4.19 -10.23
C LYS A 43 1.60 -3.32 -11.29
N PRO A 44 0.93 -3.91 -12.30
CA PRO A 44 0.30 -3.13 -13.37
C PRO A 44 -0.60 -2.01 -12.87
N TRP A 45 -1.39 -2.25 -11.82
CA TRP A 45 -2.28 -1.24 -11.24
C TRP A 45 -1.52 -0.06 -10.61
N GLY A 46 -0.41 -0.34 -9.92
CA GLY A 46 0.46 0.70 -9.39
C GLY A 46 1.19 1.47 -10.50
N TRP A 47 1.57 0.77 -11.58
CA TRP A 47 2.22 1.39 -12.73
C TRP A 47 1.31 2.35 -13.49
N SER A 48 0.02 2.01 -13.65
CA SER A 48 -0.96 2.90 -14.29
C SER A 48 -1.08 4.25 -13.57
N ILE A 49 -0.91 4.29 -12.25
CA ILE A 49 -0.90 5.57 -11.51
C ILE A 49 0.32 6.40 -11.91
N TRP A 50 1.50 5.77 -12.03
CA TRP A 50 2.71 6.45 -12.49
C TRP A 50 2.57 6.98 -13.91
N GLU A 51 2.00 6.20 -14.83
CA GLU A 51 1.74 6.63 -16.21
C GLU A 51 0.83 7.87 -16.26
N LEU A 52 -0.19 7.94 -15.40
CA LEU A 52 -1.06 9.11 -15.28
C LEU A 52 -0.35 10.34 -14.73
N VAL A 53 0.62 10.16 -13.82
CA VAL A 53 1.46 11.26 -13.31
C VAL A 53 2.40 11.73 -14.41
N GLN A 54 3.09 10.81 -15.08
CA GLN A 54 4.02 11.11 -16.17
C GLN A 54 3.33 11.83 -17.33
N ALA A 55 2.09 11.49 -17.66
CA ALA A 55 1.32 12.16 -18.70
C ALA A 55 0.98 13.63 -18.39
N ARG A 56 1.13 14.07 -17.14
CA ARG A 56 0.84 15.44 -16.69
C ARG A 56 2.10 16.26 -16.38
N LEU A 57 3.28 15.68 -16.56
CA LEU A 57 4.58 16.33 -16.42
C LEU A 57 5.08 16.78 -17.80
#